data_AF-A0A3B9V3Q9-F1
#
_entry.id   AF-A0A3B9V3Q9-F1
#
_cell.length_a   1.000
_cell.length_b   1.000
_cell.length_c   1.000
_cell.angle_alpha   90.00
_cell.angle_beta   90.00
_cell.angle_gamma   90.00
#
_symmetry.space_group_name_H-M   'P 1'
#
loop_
_entity.id
_entity.type
_entity.pdbx_description
1 polymer ?
#
loop_
_entity_poly.entity_id
_entity_poly.type
_entity_poly.pdbx_seq_one_letter_code
_entity_poly.pdbx_strand_id
1 'polypeptide(L)'
;MFKENRPTNEAESDVFGKVSRTDMLAPWTYRSEELTALELEALFLSDWLLAGHASEIPNSGDYTTFNIGGERAVLIRDEEGRIGAFHNVCRHRGSRVVGANRGHCRRTMVCPFHGWTYHLDGRLKQIPSPGTFNQLEIASNGLIPVELEMWHGFLFIRFRSGGQSLAARLAAVEEKVAHYRLSELLPLGSRRVVELPYNWKLIHDVDNEGYHVPSA
;
A
#
# COMPACT_ATOMS: atom_id res chain seq x y z
N MET A 1 25.79 -32.52 -28.16
CA MET A 1 25.71 -33.14 -26.83
C MET A 1 26.90 -32.62 -26.01
N PHE A 2 26.81 -31.39 -25.55
CA PHE A 2 27.78 -30.77 -24.64
C PHE A 2 26.98 -30.39 -23.40
N LYS A 3 27.27 -31.06 -22.28
CA LYS A 3 26.65 -30.77 -20.99
C LYS A 3 27.38 -29.57 -20.39
N GLU A 4 26.69 -28.44 -20.27
CA GLU A 4 27.12 -27.32 -19.45
C GLU A 4 27.07 -27.75 -17.97
N ASN A 5 28.24 -27.85 -17.33
CA ASN A 5 28.33 -27.92 -15.89
C ASN A 5 28.05 -26.53 -15.33
N ARG A 6 26.80 -26.29 -14.94
CA ARG A 6 26.43 -25.15 -14.09
C ARG A 6 26.96 -25.44 -12.69
N PRO A 7 27.85 -24.61 -12.10
CA PRO A 7 28.19 -24.77 -10.69
C PRO A 7 26.93 -24.55 -9.85
N THR A 8 26.60 -25.53 -9.03
CA THR A 8 25.56 -25.45 -8.00
C THR A 8 25.99 -24.42 -6.97
N ASN A 9 25.19 -23.37 -6.83
CA ASN A 9 25.43 -22.29 -5.90
C ASN A 9 25.06 -22.76 -4.47
N GLU A 10 25.93 -23.57 -3.86
CA GLU A 10 25.82 -23.99 -2.45
C GLU A 10 26.67 -23.11 -1.52
N ALA A 11 26.78 -21.81 -1.81
CA ALA A 11 27.58 -20.88 -1.01
C ALA A 11 26.84 -19.59 -0.62
N GLU A 12 25.53 -19.68 -0.37
CA GLU A 12 24.80 -18.69 0.44
C GLU A 12 24.46 -19.29 1.81
N SER A 13 25.50 -19.73 2.54
CA SER A 13 25.33 -20.21 3.92
C SER A 13 25.62 -19.08 4.92
N ASP A 14 24.52 -18.55 5.44
CA ASP A 14 24.28 -18.41 6.87
C ASP A 14 24.92 -17.20 7.61
N VAL A 15 24.49 -15.98 7.26
CA VAL A 15 24.71 -14.79 8.11
C VAL A 15 23.77 -14.78 9.33
N PHE A 16 22.69 -15.56 9.31
CA PHE A 16 21.64 -15.52 10.35
C PHE A 16 21.63 -16.71 11.32
N GLY A 17 22.56 -17.66 11.17
CA GLY A 17 22.49 -18.93 11.87
C GLY A 17 21.26 -19.75 11.44
N LYS A 18 21.25 -21.04 11.79
CA LYS A 18 20.02 -21.83 11.87
C LYS A 18 19.07 -21.15 12.87
N VAL A 19 18.21 -20.25 12.40
CA VAL A 19 17.06 -19.76 13.16
C VAL A 19 16.17 -20.99 13.40
N SER A 20 16.20 -21.52 14.61
CA SER A 20 15.23 -22.53 15.02
C SER A 20 13.84 -21.90 14.92
N ARG A 21 12.87 -22.63 14.37
CA ARG A 21 11.47 -22.19 14.26
C ARG A 21 10.77 -21.93 15.61
N THR A 22 11.48 -22.07 16.73
CA THR A 22 10.97 -21.99 18.10
C THR A 22 11.49 -20.80 18.90
N ASP A 23 12.47 -20.04 18.38
CA ASP A 23 13.13 -19.01 19.18
C ASP A 23 12.54 -17.63 18.88
N MET A 24 12.37 -16.82 19.92
CA MET A 24 12.03 -15.40 19.76
C MET A 24 13.12 -14.67 18.95
N LEU A 25 12.73 -13.63 18.24
CA LEU A 25 13.69 -12.76 17.57
C LEU A 25 14.66 -12.16 18.60
N ALA A 26 15.93 -12.01 18.19
CA ALA A 26 16.92 -11.41 19.06
C ALA A 26 16.49 -9.98 19.46
N PRO A 27 16.64 -9.57 20.74
CA PRO A 27 16.08 -8.30 21.23
C PRO A 27 16.49 -7.04 20.46
N TRP A 28 17.67 -7.04 19.84
CA TRP A 28 18.16 -5.91 19.04
C TRP A 28 17.32 -5.65 17.78
N THR A 29 16.63 -6.68 17.25
CA THR A 29 15.79 -6.57 16.03
C THR A 29 14.59 -5.65 16.20
N TYR A 30 14.12 -5.47 17.43
CA TYR A 30 13.02 -4.55 17.75
C TYR A 30 13.48 -3.08 17.89
N ARG A 31 14.79 -2.84 17.94
CA ARG A 31 15.37 -1.51 18.22
C ARG A 31 16.28 -0.97 17.12
N SER A 32 16.70 -1.79 16.15
CA SER A 32 17.55 -1.33 15.04
C SER A 32 16.74 -0.52 14.02
N GLU A 33 17.18 0.72 13.79
CA GLU A 33 16.61 1.60 12.78
C GLU A 33 16.96 1.12 11.37
N GLU A 34 18.17 0.58 11.18
CA GLU A 34 18.64 0.04 9.91
C GLU A 34 17.83 -1.20 9.50
N LEU A 35 17.55 -2.10 10.45
CA LEU A 35 16.69 -3.24 10.18
C LEU A 35 15.26 -2.78 9.87
N THR A 36 14.75 -1.78 10.59
CA THR A 36 13.41 -1.23 10.32
C THR A 36 13.32 -0.62 8.91
N ALA A 37 14.36 0.09 8.46
CA ALA A 37 14.42 0.63 7.10
C ALA A 37 14.50 -0.48 6.04
N LEU A 38 15.24 -1.56 6.31
CA LEU A 38 15.29 -2.74 5.44
C LEU A 38 13.94 -3.46 5.36
N GLU A 39 13.29 -3.68 6.51
CA GLU A 39 11.96 -4.30 6.61
C GLU A 39 10.91 -3.48 5.85
N LEU A 40 10.98 -2.15 5.92
CA LEU A 40 10.12 -1.27 5.15
C LEU A 40 10.23 -1.55 3.64
N GLU A 41 11.44 -1.55 3.08
CA GLU A 41 11.62 -1.74 1.63
C GLU A 41 11.34 -3.20 1.20
N ALA A 42 11.87 -4.16 1.95
CA ALA A 42 11.84 -5.58 1.58
C ALA A 42 10.50 -6.27 1.89
N LEU A 43 9.76 -5.82 2.92
CA LEU A 43 8.50 -6.44 3.33
C LEU A 43 7.31 -5.54 3.00
N PHE A 44 7.27 -4.33 3.55
CA PHE A 44 6.05 -3.53 3.49
C PHE A 44 5.81 -2.90 2.12
N LEU A 45 6.83 -2.32 1.51
CA LEU A 45 6.67 -1.67 0.20
C LEU A 45 6.55 -2.68 -0.95
N SER A 46 7.00 -3.92 -0.73
CA SER A 46 7.05 -5.01 -1.72
C SER A 46 5.97 -6.10 -1.55
N ASP A 47 5.14 -6.05 -0.51
CA ASP A 47 4.01 -6.97 -0.29
C ASP A 47 2.67 -6.19 -0.31
N TRP A 48 1.56 -6.92 -0.26
CA TRP A 48 0.21 -6.36 -0.24
C TRP A 48 -0.12 -5.75 1.12
N LEU A 49 -0.46 -4.47 1.13
CA LEU A 49 -0.86 -3.69 2.31
C LEU A 49 -2.35 -3.43 2.29
N LEU A 50 -3.05 -3.78 3.38
CA LEU A 50 -4.47 -3.46 3.55
C LEU A 50 -4.65 -1.94 3.72
N ALA A 51 -5.20 -1.29 2.70
CA ALA A 51 -5.36 0.17 2.66
C ALA A 51 -6.70 0.65 3.23
N GLY A 52 -7.74 -0.17 3.14
CA GLY A 52 -9.09 0.13 3.65
C GLY A 52 -10.16 -0.79 3.05
N HIS A 53 -11.41 -0.38 3.16
CA HIS A 53 -12.56 -1.08 2.56
C HIS A 53 -13.25 -0.21 1.51
N ALA A 54 -13.80 -0.82 0.45
CA ALA A 54 -14.45 -0.12 -0.65
C ALA A 54 -15.65 0.73 -0.19
N SER A 55 -16.29 0.36 0.92
CA SER A 55 -17.37 1.15 1.53
C SER A 55 -16.91 2.49 2.12
N GLU A 56 -15.60 2.72 2.30
CA GLU A 56 -15.07 4.00 2.75
C GLU A 56 -15.09 5.08 1.66
N ILE A 57 -15.22 4.67 0.39
CA ILE A 57 -15.27 5.54 -0.78
C ILE A 57 -16.44 5.12 -1.70
N PRO A 58 -17.70 5.22 -1.24
CA PRO A 58 -18.85 4.66 -1.94
C PRO A 58 -19.20 5.42 -3.23
N ASN A 59 -18.93 6.73 -3.31
CA ASN A 59 -19.32 7.56 -4.44
C ASN A 59 -18.12 7.93 -5.31
N SER A 60 -18.39 8.22 -6.59
CA SER A 60 -17.40 8.84 -7.49
C SER A 60 -16.80 10.08 -6.83
N GLY A 61 -15.48 10.22 -6.89
CA GLY A 61 -14.74 11.32 -6.30
C GLY A 61 -14.38 11.12 -4.82
N ASP A 62 -15.01 10.18 -4.12
CA ASP A 62 -14.62 9.86 -2.75
C ASP A 62 -13.21 9.22 -2.77
N TYR A 63 -12.36 9.70 -1.86
CA TYR A 63 -11.01 9.20 -1.73
C TYR A 63 -10.61 8.97 -0.27
N THR A 64 -9.65 8.06 -0.11
CA THR A 64 -8.88 7.86 1.12
C THR A 64 -7.39 7.89 0.76
N THR A 65 -6.53 8.14 1.75
CA THR A 65 -5.07 8.10 1.56
C THR A 65 -4.43 7.09 2.48
N PHE A 66 -3.31 6.54 2.03
CA PHE A 66 -2.52 5.58 2.76
C PHE A 66 -1.07 6.04 2.78
N ASN A 67 -0.43 6.09 3.94
CA ASN A 67 0.96 6.52 4.08
C ASN A 67 1.73 5.48 4.89
N ILE A 68 2.92 5.09 4.43
CA ILE A 68 3.85 4.20 5.15
C ILE A 68 5.27 4.51 4.73
N GLY A 69 6.20 4.63 5.69
CA GLY A 69 7.63 4.71 5.35
C GLY A 69 8.04 5.83 4.38
N GLY A 70 7.34 6.96 4.38
CA GLY A 70 7.56 8.05 3.43
C GLY A 70 6.79 7.94 2.12
N GLU A 71 6.29 6.75 1.78
CA GLU A 71 5.40 6.52 0.64
C GLU A 71 3.97 7.00 0.95
N ARG A 72 3.28 7.44 -0.11
CA ARG A 72 1.96 8.06 -0.03
C ARG A 72 1.10 7.64 -1.20
N ALA A 73 -0.03 7.02 -0.94
CA ALA A 73 -1.03 6.67 -1.93
C ALA A 73 -2.34 7.44 -1.71
N VAL A 74 -3.05 7.69 -2.80
CA VAL A 74 -4.47 8.06 -2.82
C VAL A 74 -5.24 6.93 -3.50
N LEU A 75 -6.28 6.45 -2.85
CA LEU A 75 -7.26 5.53 -3.43
C LEU A 75 -8.54 6.33 -3.68
N ILE A 76 -9.04 6.31 -4.91
CA ILE A 76 -10.16 7.15 -5.34
C ILE A 76 -11.08 6.38 -6.28
N ARG A 77 -12.39 6.61 -6.15
CA ARG A 77 -13.39 6.09 -7.09
C ARG A 77 -13.58 7.06 -8.26
N ASP A 78 -13.47 6.57 -9.48
CA ASP A 78 -13.69 7.35 -10.70
C ASP A 78 -15.18 7.50 -11.06
N GLU A 79 -15.46 8.24 -12.12
CA GLU A 79 -16.82 8.51 -12.61
C GLU A 79 -17.49 7.24 -13.18
N GLU A 80 -16.70 6.24 -13.60
CA GLU A 80 -17.17 4.92 -14.02
C GLU A 80 -17.39 3.95 -12.85
N GLY A 81 -17.13 4.39 -11.61
CA GLY A 81 -17.28 3.60 -10.40
C GLY A 81 -16.11 2.67 -10.09
N ARG A 82 -15.03 2.68 -10.87
CA ARG A 82 -13.81 1.90 -10.62
C ARG A 82 -12.97 2.58 -9.56
N ILE A 83 -12.28 1.80 -8.73
CA ILE A 83 -11.33 2.34 -7.74
C ILE A 83 -9.93 2.22 -8.33
N GLY A 84 -9.20 3.32 -8.35
CA GLY A 84 -7.78 3.37 -8.68
C GLY A 84 -6.93 3.76 -7.49
N ALA A 85 -5.65 3.38 -7.50
CA ALA A 85 -4.65 3.81 -6.53
C ALA A 85 -3.47 4.48 -7.24
N PHE A 86 -3.00 5.60 -6.71
CA PHE A 86 -1.91 6.38 -7.29
C PHE A 86 -0.99 6.91 -6.20
N HIS A 87 0.29 7.13 -6.53
CA HIS A 87 1.16 7.90 -5.66
C HIS A 87 0.56 9.30 -5.49
N ASN A 88 0.32 9.72 -4.25
CA ASN A 88 -0.24 11.04 -3.91
C ASN A 88 0.86 12.10 -3.97
N VAL A 89 1.48 12.20 -5.14
CA VAL A 89 2.67 13.02 -5.43
C VAL A 89 2.48 13.63 -6.81
N CYS A 90 2.30 14.95 -6.86
CA CYS A 90 2.12 15.68 -8.09
C CYS A 90 3.37 15.58 -8.96
N ARG A 91 3.17 15.25 -10.24
CA ARG A 91 4.24 15.07 -11.24
C ARG A 91 5.02 16.34 -11.56
N HIS A 92 4.55 17.51 -11.13
CA HIS A 92 5.25 18.77 -11.31
C HIS A 92 6.46 18.91 -10.37
N ARG A 93 6.21 18.98 -9.05
CA ARG A 93 7.22 19.28 -8.01
C ARG A 93 6.99 18.52 -6.71
N GLY A 94 6.32 17.37 -6.78
CA GLY A 94 6.22 16.45 -5.64
C GLY A 94 5.27 16.84 -4.52
N SER A 95 4.48 17.93 -4.66
CA SER A 95 3.46 18.27 -3.66
C SER A 95 2.38 17.18 -3.59
N ARG A 96 1.79 16.99 -2.40
CA ARG A 96 0.59 16.15 -2.25
C ARG A 96 -0.51 16.68 -3.17
N VAL A 97 -1.16 15.78 -3.91
CA VAL A 97 -2.28 16.14 -4.79
C VAL A 97 -3.53 16.39 -3.95
N VAL A 98 -3.80 15.51 -2.99
CA VAL A 98 -4.84 15.67 -1.97
C VAL A 98 -4.21 15.70 -0.58
N GLY A 99 -4.64 16.64 0.26
CA GLY A 99 -4.00 16.89 1.56
C GLY A 99 -4.62 16.13 2.74
N ALA A 100 -5.92 15.87 2.69
CA ALA A 100 -6.64 15.23 3.79
C ALA A 100 -6.51 13.70 3.75
N ASN A 101 -6.70 13.05 4.89
CA ASN A 101 -6.66 11.59 4.96
C ASN A 101 -7.80 10.92 4.20
N ARG A 102 -8.92 11.63 4.07
CA ARG A 102 -10.10 11.27 3.28
C ARG A 102 -10.80 12.53 2.80
N GLY A 103 -11.60 12.41 1.75
CA GLY A 103 -12.41 13.52 1.27
C GLY A 103 -13.12 13.17 -0.03
N HIS A 104 -13.55 14.22 -0.72
CA HIS A 104 -14.28 14.11 -1.97
C HIS A 104 -13.74 15.10 -2.99
N CYS A 105 -13.42 14.62 -4.19
CA CYS A 105 -13.05 15.40 -5.36
C CYS A 105 -14.20 15.39 -6.36
N ARG A 106 -14.83 16.54 -6.63
CA ARG A 106 -16.06 16.61 -7.42
C ARG A 106 -15.96 15.97 -8.82
N ARG A 107 -14.87 16.24 -9.55
CA ARG A 107 -14.62 15.75 -10.94
C ARG A 107 -13.14 15.54 -11.25
N THR A 108 -12.27 16.22 -10.53
CA THR A 108 -10.82 16.21 -10.77
C THR A 108 -10.08 16.41 -9.47
N MET A 109 -8.88 15.83 -9.38
CA MET A 109 -7.93 16.12 -8.33
C MET A 109 -7.09 17.34 -8.75
N VAL A 110 -7.02 18.38 -7.93
CA VAL A 110 -6.28 19.61 -8.24
C VAL A 110 -5.14 19.77 -7.25
N CYS A 111 -3.90 19.76 -7.74
CA CYS A 111 -2.74 19.96 -6.88
C CYS A 111 -2.77 21.38 -6.29
N PRO A 112 -2.71 21.53 -4.96
CA PRO A 112 -2.82 22.83 -4.29
C PRO A 112 -1.60 23.74 -4.53
N PHE A 113 -0.49 23.20 -5.03
CA PHE A 113 0.73 23.98 -5.20
C PHE A 113 0.68 24.88 -6.44
N HIS A 114 0.41 24.29 -7.60
CA HIS A 114 0.43 25.01 -8.88
C HIS A 114 -0.74 24.61 -9.80
N GLY A 115 -1.84 24.08 -9.27
CA GLY A 115 -3.06 23.85 -10.05
C GLY A 115 -3.00 22.76 -11.13
N TRP A 116 -1.96 21.91 -11.15
CA TRP A 116 -1.96 20.72 -12.01
C TRP A 116 -3.18 19.87 -11.69
N THR A 117 -3.98 19.61 -12.71
CA THR A 117 -5.30 19.00 -12.56
C THR A 117 -5.29 17.62 -13.18
N TYR A 118 -5.71 16.61 -12.44
CA TYR A 118 -5.78 15.22 -12.86
C TYR A 118 -7.25 14.78 -12.90
N HIS A 119 -7.58 13.92 -13.86
CA HIS A 119 -8.80 13.12 -13.81
C HIS A 119 -8.79 12.19 -12.59
N LEU A 120 -9.97 11.67 -12.20
CA LEU A 120 -10.07 10.75 -11.08
C LEU A 120 -9.35 9.41 -11.34
N ASP A 121 -9.15 9.06 -12.62
CA ASP A 121 -8.35 7.92 -13.07
C ASP A 121 -6.83 8.20 -13.15
N GLY A 122 -6.38 9.34 -12.60
CA GLY A 122 -4.97 9.70 -12.50
C GLY A 122 -4.36 10.33 -13.76
N ARG A 123 -5.05 10.33 -14.91
CA ARG A 123 -4.53 11.00 -16.12
C ARG A 123 -4.41 12.51 -15.89
N LEU A 124 -3.32 13.12 -16.36
CA LEU A 124 -3.19 14.58 -16.32
C LEU A 124 -4.21 15.18 -17.27
N LYS A 125 -5.06 16.07 -16.76
CA LYS A 125 -6.10 16.75 -17.53
C LYS A 125 -5.58 18.05 -18.14
N GLN A 126 -4.97 18.88 -17.30
CA GLN A 126 -4.48 20.19 -17.70
C GLN A 126 -3.45 20.72 -16.71
N ILE A 127 -2.65 21.66 -17.19
CA ILE A 127 -1.74 22.48 -16.41
C ILE A 127 -2.11 23.95 -16.57
N PRO A 128 -1.83 24.81 -15.58
CA PRO A 128 -1.91 26.25 -15.79
C PRO A 128 -0.88 26.70 -16.84
N SER A 129 -1.26 27.68 -17.65
CA SER A 129 -0.39 28.32 -18.65
C SER A 129 0.38 27.33 -19.54
N PRO A 130 -0.31 26.46 -20.31
CA PRO A 130 0.35 25.39 -21.08
C PRO A 130 1.41 25.90 -22.06
N GLY A 131 1.28 27.14 -22.56
CA GLY A 131 2.25 27.78 -23.45
C GLY A 131 3.63 28.05 -22.85
N THR A 132 3.83 27.88 -21.55
CA THR A 132 5.18 27.97 -20.93
C THR A 132 5.93 26.65 -20.94
N PHE A 133 5.31 25.56 -21.38
CA PHE A 133 5.90 24.21 -21.39
C PHE A 133 5.88 23.60 -22.80
N ASN A 134 6.85 24.00 -23.63
CA ASN A 134 6.91 23.61 -25.04
C ASN A 134 7.17 22.10 -25.29
N GLN A 135 7.57 21.36 -24.26
CA GLN A 135 7.92 19.93 -24.36
C GLN A 135 7.09 19.03 -23.42
N LEU A 136 6.08 19.57 -22.73
CA LEU A 136 5.27 18.77 -21.82
C LEU A 136 4.19 18.01 -22.61
N GLU A 137 4.29 16.70 -22.62
CA GLU A 137 3.24 15.83 -23.13
C GLU A 137 2.26 15.46 -22.01
N ILE A 138 1.03 15.94 -22.11
CA ILE A 138 0.01 15.72 -21.07
C ILE A 138 -0.27 14.22 -20.86
N ALA A 139 -0.32 13.45 -21.95
CA ALA A 139 -0.67 12.03 -21.91
C ALA A 139 0.33 11.18 -21.10
N SER A 140 1.62 11.55 -21.06
CA SER A 140 2.67 10.82 -20.36
C SER A 140 2.95 11.33 -18.93
N ASN A 141 2.20 12.35 -18.48
CA ASN A 141 2.43 13.03 -17.19
C ASN A 141 1.30 12.84 -16.17
N GLY A 142 0.50 11.77 -16.31
CA GLY A 142 -0.45 11.33 -15.28
C GLY A 142 0.22 10.92 -13.96
N LEU A 143 -0.58 10.76 -12.91
CA LEU A 143 -0.11 10.22 -11.64
C LEU A 143 0.46 8.81 -11.83
N ILE A 144 1.49 8.48 -11.05
CA ILE A 144 2.10 7.15 -11.10
C ILE A 144 1.13 6.19 -10.40
N PRO A 145 0.66 5.12 -11.07
CA PRO A 145 -0.23 4.15 -10.45
C PRO A 145 0.50 3.37 -9.34
N VAL A 146 -0.26 3.00 -8.32
CA VAL A 146 0.13 2.02 -7.30
C VAL A 146 -0.69 0.75 -7.59
N GLU A 147 -0.08 -0.43 -7.48
CA GLU A 147 -0.83 -1.67 -7.69
C GLU A 147 -1.97 -1.75 -6.68
N LEU A 148 -3.15 -2.18 -7.14
CA LEU A 148 -4.37 -2.28 -6.36
C LEU A 148 -5.08 -3.57 -6.73
N GLU A 149 -5.38 -4.39 -5.74
CA GLU A 149 -6.29 -5.53 -5.86
C GLU A 149 -7.37 -5.43 -4.78
N MET A 150 -8.57 -5.89 -5.12
CA MET A 150 -9.71 -5.93 -4.20
C MET A 150 -10.00 -7.38 -3.82
N TRP A 151 -10.18 -7.63 -2.53
CA TRP A 151 -10.50 -8.96 -2.00
C TRP A 151 -11.63 -8.85 -0.97
N HIS A 152 -12.81 -9.41 -1.29
CA HIS A 152 -14.04 -9.28 -0.51
C HIS A 152 -14.32 -7.85 -0.01
N GLY A 153 -14.19 -6.86 -0.90
CA GLY A 153 -14.39 -5.43 -0.59
C GLY A 153 -13.20 -4.74 0.08
N PHE A 154 -12.23 -5.46 0.63
CA PHE A 154 -10.99 -4.88 1.12
C PHE A 154 -10.08 -4.46 -0.04
N LEU A 155 -9.47 -3.29 0.10
CA LEU A 155 -8.56 -2.69 -0.86
C LEU A 155 -7.13 -2.93 -0.40
N PHE A 156 -6.35 -3.67 -1.19
CA PHE A 156 -4.94 -3.89 -0.94
C PHE A 156 -4.09 -3.17 -1.97
N ILE A 157 -3.03 -2.51 -1.51
CA ILE A 157 -2.09 -1.81 -2.40
C ILE A 157 -0.69 -2.38 -2.25
N ARG A 158 0.13 -2.21 -3.31
CA ARG A 158 1.55 -2.54 -3.28
C ARG A 158 2.35 -1.48 -4.02
N PHE A 159 3.39 -0.94 -3.36
CA PHE A 159 4.19 0.17 -3.89
C PHE A 159 5.30 -0.29 -4.85
N ARG A 160 5.87 -1.47 -4.64
CA ARG A 160 6.89 -2.08 -5.50
C ARG A 160 6.27 -3.28 -6.22
N SER A 161 6.12 -3.15 -7.54
CA SER A 161 5.60 -4.22 -8.40
C SER A 161 6.54 -5.44 -8.44
N GLY A 162 5.99 -6.62 -8.76
CA GLY A 162 6.79 -7.82 -9.07
C GLY A 162 6.55 -9.06 -8.19
N GLY A 163 5.68 -8.98 -7.18
CA GLY A 163 5.26 -10.13 -6.38
C GLY A 163 4.03 -10.85 -6.94
N GLN A 164 3.62 -11.94 -6.28
CA GLN A 164 2.39 -12.68 -6.61
C GLN A 164 1.13 -11.81 -6.49
N SER A 165 0.06 -12.21 -7.18
CA SER A 165 -1.28 -11.60 -7.04
C SER A 165 -1.80 -11.74 -5.60
N LEU A 166 -2.75 -10.87 -5.21
CA LEU A 166 -3.39 -10.94 -3.90
C LEU A 166 -4.17 -12.24 -3.74
N ALA A 167 -4.86 -12.68 -4.79
CA ALA A 167 -5.60 -13.94 -4.80
C ALA A 167 -4.68 -15.13 -4.48
N ALA A 168 -3.49 -15.19 -5.08
CA ALA A 168 -2.50 -16.23 -4.76
C ALA A 168 -1.99 -16.11 -3.32
N ARG A 169 -1.76 -14.88 -2.83
CA ARG A 169 -1.30 -14.61 -1.46
C ARG A 169 -2.31 -15.09 -0.40
N LEU A 170 -3.60 -14.92 -0.65
CA LEU A 170 -4.69 -15.20 0.29
C LEU A 170 -5.42 -16.52 0.06
N ALA A 171 -4.99 -17.32 -0.92
CA ALA A 171 -5.64 -18.59 -1.28
C ALA A 171 -5.84 -19.54 -0.08
N ALA A 172 -4.89 -19.56 0.88
CA ALA A 172 -4.95 -20.45 2.04
C ALA A 172 -6.06 -20.09 3.05
N VAL A 173 -6.59 -18.87 3.01
CA VAL A 173 -7.64 -18.39 3.94
C VAL A 173 -8.98 -18.14 3.25
N GLU A 174 -9.02 -18.20 1.92
CA GLU A 174 -10.20 -17.88 1.10
C GLU A 174 -11.45 -18.64 1.56
N GLU A 175 -11.38 -19.98 1.62
CA GLU A 175 -12.54 -20.82 1.96
C GLU A 175 -13.09 -20.49 3.36
N LYS A 176 -12.19 -20.24 4.32
CA LYS A 176 -12.59 -19.90 5.70
C LYS A 176 -13.28 -18.54 5.76
N VAL A 177 -12.82 -17.59 4.95
CA VAL A 177 -13.25 -16.19 5.01
C VAL A 177 -14.50 -15.92 4.15
N ALA A 178 -14.74 -16.70 3.10
CA ALA A 178 -15.86 -16.52 2.18
C ALA A 178 -17.24 -16.51 2.86
N HIS A 179 -17.37 -17.12 4.04
CA HIS A 179 -18.62 -17.17 4.81
C HIS A 179 -19.03 -15.84 5.47
N TYR A 180 -18.11 -14.87 5.59
CA TYR A 180 -18.33 -13.65 6.39
C TYR A 180 -18.95 -12.47 5.64
N ARG A 181 -19.31 -12.62 4.36
CA ARG A 181 -19.89 -11.55 3.50
C ARG A 181 -19.13 -10.22 3.63
N LEU A 182 -17.79 -10.27 3.65
CA LEU A 182 -16.98 -9.12 4.03
C LEU A 182 -17.19 -7.91 3.10
N SER A 183 -17.56 -8.14 1.85
CA SER A 183 -17.89 -7.08 0.89
C SER A 183 -19.09 -6.22 1.29
N GLU A 184 -19.97 -6.74 2.14
CA GLU A 184 -21.15 -6.04 2.67
C GLU A 184 -20.85 -5.28 3.96
N LEU A 185 -19.61 -5.33 4.47
CA LEU A 185 -19.26 -4.64 5.71
C LEU A 185 -19.38 -3.12 5.55
N LEU A 186 -20.00 -2.52 6.54
CA LEU A 186 -20.07 -1.08 6.70
C LEU A 186 -19.31 -0.69 7.99
N PRO A 187 -18.44 0.33 7.93
CA PRO A 187 -17.72 0.78 9.10
C PRO A 187 -18.70 1.36 10.13
N LEU A 188 -18.57 0.93 11.38
CA LEU A 188 -19.25 1.56 12.49
C LEU A 188 -18.40 2.73 13.01
N GLY A 189 -18.80 3.95 12.62
CA GLY A 189 -18.11 5.18 13.02
C GLY A 189 -16.82 5.45 12.22
N SER A 190 -15.97 6.30 12.77
CA SER A 190 -14.74 6.75 12.12
C SER A 190 -13.57 5.80 12.40
N ARG A 191 -12.69 5.61 11.41
CA ARG A 191 -11.41 4.94 11.59
C ARG A 191 -10.63 5.58 12.74
N ARG A 192 -10.27 4.77 13.74
CA ARG A 192 -9.35 5.18 14.82
C ARG A 192 -7.92 4.83 14.43
N VAL A 193 -7.03 5.78 14.59
CA VAL A 193 -5.58 5.60 14.42
C VAL A 193 -4.93 5.91 15.75
N VAL A 194 -4.06 5.01 16.21
CA VAL A 194 -3.30 5.15 17.44
C VAL A 194 -1.84 4.98 17.08
N GLU A 195 -1.02 5.96 17.46
CA GLU A 195 0.43 5.85 17.34
C GLU A 195 0.97 5.27 18.65
N LEU A 196 1.71 4.17 18.53
CA LEU A 196 2.32 3.46 19.65
C LEU A 196 3.83 3.48 19.49
N PRO A 197 4.61 3.75 20.56
CA PRO A 197 6.07 3.79 20.51
C PRO A 197 6.68 2.38 20.58
N TYR A 198 6.17 1.45 19.77
CA TYR A 198 6.59 0.05 19.72
C TYR A 198 6.98 -0.36 18.30
N ASN A 199 7.90 -1.30 18.20
CA ASN A 199 8.21 -1.92 16.92
C ASN A 199 7.01 -2.76 16.43
N TRP A 200 6.72 -2.72 15.13
CA TRP A 200 5.58 -3.43 14.53
C TRP A 200 5.59 -4.93 14.82
N LYS A 201 6.78 -5.54 14.93
CA LYS A 201 6.95 -6.97 15.24
C LYS A 201 6.37 -7.33 16.61
N LEU A 202 6.43 -6.43 17.58
CA LEU A 202 5.86 -6.66 18.92
C LEU A 202 4.34 -6.86 18.87
N ILE A 203 3.65 -6.07 18.03
CA ILE A 203 2.19 -6.20 17.85
C ILE A 203 1.90 -7.59 17.26
N HIS A 204 2.67 -7.99 16.26
CA HIS A 204 2.52 -9.31 15.64
C HIS A 204 2.81 -10.46 16.61
N ASP A 205 3.82 -10.34 17.47
CA ASP A 205 4.16 -11.39 18.45
C ASP A 205 3.04 -11.57 19.49
N VAL A 206 2.42 -10.48 19.94
CA VAL A 206 1.31 -10.50 20.91
C VAL A 206 -0.01 -10.97 20.27
N ASP A 207 -0.32 -10.52 19.05
CA ASP A 207 -1.59 -10.87 18.37
C ASP A 207 -1.63 -12.34 17.91
N ASN A 208 -0.49 -13.03 17.83
CA ASN A 208 -0.41 -14.44 17.45
C ASN A 208 -0.56 -15.42 18.62
N GLU A 209 -0.85 -14.94 19.83
CA GLU A 209 -1.07 -15.76 21.01
C GLU A 209 -2.22 -15.24 21.89
N GLY A 210 -2.79 -16.11 22.71
CA GLY A 210 -3.86 -15.77 23.66
C GLY A 210 -3.46 -16.01 25.12
N TYR A 211 -2.18 -16.25 25.39
CA TYR A 211 -1.63 -16.54 26.72
C TYR A 211 -1.81 -15.37 27.68
N HIS A 212 -1.72 -14.13 27.18
CA HIS A 212 -1.90 -12.93 28.01
C HIS A 212 -3.37 -12.64 28.39
N VAL A 213 -4.35 -13.20 27.65
CA VAL A 213 -5.79 -12.86 27.80
C VAL A 213 -6.33 -13.05 29.22
N PRO A 214 -6.03 -14.13 29.97
CA PRO A 214 -6.52 -14.29 31.34
C PRO A 214 -5.99 -13.26 32.34
N SER A 215 -4.93 -12.52 31.99
CA SER A 215 -4.27 -11.54 32.88
C SER A 215 -4.61 -10.08 32.54
N ALA A 216 -5.41 -9.84 31.50
CA ALA A 216 -5.74 -8.51 30.98
C ALA A 216 -6.91 -7.84 31.72
#